data_AF-A0A179BHP9-F1
#
_entry.id   AF-A0A179BHP9-F1
#
_cell.length_a   1.000
_cell.length_b   1.000
_cell.length_c   1.000
_cell.angle_alpha   90.00
_cell.angle_beta   90.00
_cell.angle_gamma   90.00
#
_symmetry.space_group_name_H-M   'P 1'
#
loop_
_entity.id
_entity.type
_entity.pdbx_description
1 polymer ?
#
loop_
_entity_poly.entity_id
_entity_poly.type
_entity_poly.pdbx_seq_one_letter_code
_entity_poly.pdbx_strand_id
1 'polypeptide(L)'
;MSSVRFENPATPEAFLTEMRKLRICFPLTPSPIDGGTILDDAGEEVLTIDPQGMMPDDDLTALTAYFVMALNNAAGFRAIAATASFDTEQGGAS
;
A
#
# COMPACT_ATOMS: atom_id res chain seq x y z
N MET A 1 10.16 -28.67 4.36
CA MET A 1 9.46 -27.91 3.30
C MET A 1 10.51 -27.31 2.40
N SER A 2 10.37 -27.40 1.08
CA SER A 2 11.23 -26.69 0.13
C SER A 2 11.03 -25.18 0.30
N SER A 3 12.11 -24.40 0.26
CA SER A 3 12.00 -22.94 0.29
C SER A 3 11.45 -22.45 -1.05
N VAL A 4 10.39 -21.65 -1.02
CA VAL A 4 9.96 -20.88 -2.19
C VAL A 4 10.70 -19.54 -2.12
N ARG A 5 11.46 -19.21 -3.17
CA ARG A 5 12.18 -17.94 -3.30
C ARG A 5 11.44 -17.07 -4.30
N PHE A 6 11.13 -15.85 -3.90
CA PHE A 6 10.60 -14.81 -4.78
C PHE A 6 11.69 -13.78 -5.02
N GLU A 7 11.88 -13.40 -6.27
CA GLU A 7 12.82 -12.36 -6.68
C GLU A 7 12.06 -11.26 -7.37
N ASN A 8 12.58 -10.03 -7.28
CA ASN A 8 11.96 -8.91 -7.97
C ASN A 8 12.08 -9.14 -9.50
N PRO A 9 10.97 -9.08 -10.26
CA PRO A 9 11.03 -9.17 -11.71
C PRO A 9 11.91 -8.06 -12.28
N ALA A 10 12.64 -8.38 -13.35
CA ALA A 10 13.62 -7.46 -13.94
C ALA A 10 12.97 -6.22 -14.60
N THR A 11 11.67 -6.28 -14.93
CA THR A 11 10.94 -5.18 -15.56
C THR A 11 9.55 -4.98 -14.94
N PRO A 12 8.99 -3.76 -15.03
CA PRO A 12 7.61 -3.48 -14.61
C PRO A 12 6.56 -4.40 -15.26
N GLU A 13 6.71 -4.73 -16.54
CA GLU A 13 5.77 -5.60 -17.26
C GLU A 13 5.78 -7.03 -16.72
N ALA A 14 6.97 -7.54 -16.36
CA ALA A 14 7.11 -8.83 -15.71
C ALA A 14 6.47 -8.82 -14.32
N PHE A 15 6.67 -7.74 -13.55
CA PHE A 15 6.01 -7.54 -12.26
C PHE A 15 4.48 -7.55 -12.38
N LEU A 16 3.93 -6.75 -13.29
CA LEU A 16 2.49 -6.71 -13.57
C LEU A 16 1.95 -8.07 -14.03
N THR A 17 2.73 -8.85 -14.77
CA THR A 17 2.34 -10.18 -15.21
C THR A 17 2.21 -11.15 -14.03
N GLU A 18 3.15 -11.13 -13.09
CA GLU A 18 3.06 -11.95 -11.88
C GLU A 18 1.91 -11.49 -10.97
N MET A 19 1.71 -10.18 -10.79
CA MET A 19 0.61 -9.64 -9.98
C MET A 19 -0.77 -9.98 -10.54
N ARG A 20 -0.93 -9.99 -11.87
CA ARG A 20 -2.17 -10.43 -12.52
C ARG A 20 -2.50 -11.90 -12.26
N LYS A 21 -1.50 -12.78 -12.07
CA LYS A 21 -1.76 -14.18 -11.66
C LYS A 21 -2.39 -14.26 -10.27
N LEU A 22 -2.11 -13.27 -9.43
CA LEU A 22 -2.73 -13.08 -8.12
C LEU A 22 -4.02 -12.26 -8.18
N ARG A 23 -4.48 -11.88 -9.38
CA ARG A 23 -5.65 -11.02 -9.64
C ARG A 23 -5.54 -9.62 -9.06
N ILE A 24 -4.31 -9.12 -8.90
CA ILE A 24 -4.07 -7.76 -8.41
C ILE A 24 -3.88 -6.82 -9.60
N CYS A 25 -4.66 -5.75 -9.65
CA CYS A 25 -4.59 -4.70 -10.67
C CYS A 25 -3.91 -3.44 -10.15
N PHE A 26 -3.01 -2.87 -10.95
CA PHE A 26 -2.32 -1.60 -10.63
C PHE A 26 -2.92 -0.45 -11.46
N PRO A 27 -2.85 0.81 -10.97
CA PRO A 27 -2.17 1.26 -9.74
C PRO A 27 -2.93 0.90 -8.46
N LEU A 28 -2.19 0.67 -7.39
CA LEU A 28 -2.75 0.50 -6.04
C LEU A 28 -3.01 1.87 -5.40
N THR A 29 -3.97 1.93 -4.49
CA THR A 29 -4.28 3.12 -3.70
C THR A 29 -4.56 2.76 -2.24
N PRO A 30 -4.30 3.66 -1.28
CA PRO A 30 -4.84 3.49 0.07
C PRO A 30 -6.37 3.63 0.03
N SER A 31 -7.08 2.87 0.86
CA SER A 31 -8.51 3.04 1.04
C SER A 31 -8.81 4.41 1.65
N PRO A 32 -9.83 5.13 1.14
CA PRO A 32 -10.25 6.40 1.73
C PRO A 32 -11.06 6.24 3.03
N ILE A 33 -11.45 5.01 3.38
CA ILE A 33 -12.30 4.70 4.54
C ILE A 33 -11.47 4.08 5.67
N ASP A 34 -10.41 3.35 5.33
CA ASP A 34 -9.55 2.65 6.28
C ASP A 34 -8.07 2.84 5.90
N GLY A 35 -7.33 3.57 6.73
CA GLY A 35 -5.93 3.91 6.50
C GLY A 35 -4.99 2.70 6.45
N GLY A 36 -5.38 1.54 6.97
CA GLY A 36 -4.62 0.29 6.88
C GLY A 36 -4.85 -0.51 5.61
N THR A 37 -5.89 -0.18 4.83
CA THR A 37 -6.35 -0.99 3.71
C THR A 37 -5.78 -0.49 2.38
N ILE A 38 -5.29 -1.41 1.54
CA ILE A 38 -4.81 -1.16 0.18
C ILE A 38 -5.81 -1.73 -0.83
N LEU A 39 -6.21 -0.89 -1.79
CA LEU A 39 -7.12 -1.22 -2.88
C LEU A 39 -6.39 -1.33 -4.20
N ASP A 40 -6.89 -2.20 -5.08
CA ASP A 40 -6.46 -2.30 -6.47
C ASP A 40 -7.19 -1.27 -7.36
N ASP A 41 -6.86 -1.23 -8.66
CA ASP A 41 -7.46 -0.29 -9.62
C ASP A 41 -8.97 -0.53 -9.86
N ALA A 42 -9.49 -1.71 -9.51
CA ALA A 42 -10.93 -1.99 -9.53
C ALA A 42 -11.64 -1.57 -8.24
N GLY A 43 -10.89 -1.13 -7.22
CA GLY A 43 -11.39 -0.81 -5.89
C GLY A 43 -11.52 -2.02 -4.96
N GLU A 44 -10.94 -3.17 -5.34
CA GLU A 44 -10.98 -4.39 -4.54
C GLU A 44 -9.86 -4.40 -3.50
N GLU A 45 -10.15 -4.94 -2.30
CA GLU A 45 -9.16 -5.05 -1.23
C GLU A 45 -8.06 -6.06 -1.60
N VAL A 46 -6.81 -5.60 -1.53
CA VAL A 46 -5.61 -6.42 -1.78
C VAL A 46 -4.99 -6.89 -0.47
N LEU A 47 -4.86 -5.98 0.49
CA LEU A 47 -4.16 -6.20 1.75
C LEU A 47 -4.64 -5.21 2.80
N THR A 48 -4.83 -5.71 4.03
CA THR A 48 -5.03 -4.88 5.22
C THR A 48 -3.80 -4.98 6.12
N ILE A 49 -3.21 -3.84 6.43
CA ILE A 49 -2.09 -3.67 7.36
C ILE A 49 -2.66 -3.47 8.76
N ASP A 50 -2.03 -4.11 9.75
CA ASP A 50 -2.47 -4.06 11.15
C ASP A 50 -3.97 -4.37 11.38
N PRO A 51 -4.45 -5.55 10.98
CA PRO A 51 -5.86 -5.91 11.13
C PRO A 51 -6.34 -6.00 12.59
N GLN A 52 -5.43 -5.89 13.57
CA GLN A 52 -5.75 -5.89 15.00
C GLN A 52 -5.83 -4.47 15.60
N GLY A 53 -5.46 -3.43 14.84
CA GLY A 53 -5.51 -2.03 15.29
C GLY A 53 -4.56 -1.74 16.47
N MET A 54 -3.38 -2.34 16.46
CA MET A 54 -2.36 -2.15 17.51
C MET A 54 -1.42 -0.98 17.21
N MET A 55 -1.37 -0.52 15.96
CA MET A 55 -0.54 0.57 15.47
C MET A 55 -1.29 1.90 15.59
N PRO A 56 -0.61 3.00 15.96
CA PRO A 56 -1.19 4.34 15.88
C PRO A 56 -1.63 4.68 14.44
N ASP A 57 -2.76 5.35 14.30
CA ASP A 57 -3.38 5.66 12.98
C ASP A 57 -2.42 6.40 12.03
N ASP A 58 -1.62 7.34 12.56
CA ASP A 58 -0.63 8.09 11.77
C ASP A 58 0.47 7.19 11.22
N ASP A 59 0.99 6.28 12.06
CA ASP A 59 2.02 5.30 11.68
C ASP A 59 1.47 4.30 10.67
N LEU A 60 0.24 3.82 10.89
CA LEU A 60 -0.46 2.91 9.98
C LEU A 60 -0.65 3.56 8.62
N THR A 61 -1.18 4.78 8.59
CA THR A 61 -1.43 5.53 7.35
C THR A 61 -0.13 5.79 6.60
N ALA A 62 0.93 6.21 7.29
CA ALA A 62 2.24 6.43 6.68
C ALA A 62 2.81 5.13 6.10
N LEU A 63 2.72 4.02 6.83
CA LEU A 63 3.20 2.71 6.40
C LEU A 63 2.43 2.21 5.17
N THR A 64 1.10 2.31 5.16
CA THR A 64 0.26 2.00 3.99
C THR A 64 0.66 2.82 2.77
N ALA A 65 0.87 4.12 2.94
CA ALA A 65 1.32 4.99 1.85
C ALA A 65 2.69 4.56 1.29
N TYR A 66 3.64 4.17 2.14
CA TYR A 66 4.95 3.65 1.70
C TYR A 66 4.83 2.33 0.94
N PHE A 67 3.99 1.40 1.39
CA PHE A 67 3.74 0.15 0.66
C PHE A 67 3.15 0.42 -0.72
N VAL A 68 2.11 1.25 -0.80
CA VAL A 68 1.49 1.62 -2.08
C VAL A 68 2.51 2.27 -3.02
N MET A 69 3.30 3.22 -2.53
CA MET A 69 4.34 3.87 -3.34
C MET A 69 5.37 2.88 -3.86
N ALA A 70 5.89 2.00 -3.01
CA ALA A 70 6.91 1.02 -3.38
C ALA A 70 6.39 0.03 -4.44
N LEU A 71 5.18 -0.49 -4.24
CA LEU A 71 4.56 -1.43 -5.17
C LEU A 71 4.23 -0.77 -6.51
N ASN A 72 3.67 0.44 -6.48
CA ASN A 72 3.39 1.19 -7.72
C ASN A 72 4.68 1.54 -8.48
N ASN A 73 5.76 1.87 -7.77
CA ASN A 73 7.06 2.10 -8.38
C ASN A 73 7.61 0.84 -9.06
N ALA A 74 7.51 -0.32 -8.41
CA ALA A 74 7.90 -1.61 -9.00
C ALA A 74 7.08 -1.94 -10.26
N ALA A 75 5.81 -1.55 -10.28
CA ALA A 75 4.91 -1.68 -11.42
C ALA A 75 5.11 -0.59 -12.50
N GLY A 76 6.10 0.29 -12.36
CA GLY A 76 6.45 1.32 -13.36
C GLY A 76 5.55 2.56 -13.32
N PHE A 77 4.68 2.70 -12.32
CA PHE A 77 3.85 3.89 -12.14
C PHE A 77 4.61 4.96 -11.36
N ARG A 78 4.30 6.24 -11.66
CA ARG A 78 4.77 7.35 -10.83
C ARG A 78 4.07 7.26 -9.47
N ALA A 79 4.80 6.82 -8.46
CA ALA A 79 4.33 6.78 -7.10
C ALA A 79 4.04 8.21 -6.61
N ILE A 80 2.75 8.52 -6.42
CA ILE A 80 2.28 9.70 -5.70
C ILE A 80 1.52 9.14 -4.51
N ALA A 81 2.10 9.21 -3.31
CA ALA A 81 1.34 8.91 -2.10
C ALA A 81 0.16 9.88 -2.00
N ALA A 82 -1.01 9.37 -1.62
CA ALA A 82 -2.08 10.22 -1.13
C ALA A 82 -1.53 11.01 0.07
N THR A 83 -1.76 12.33 0.08
CA THR A 83 -1.45 13.16 1.24
C THR A 83 -2.38 12.76 2.38
N ALA A 84 -1.86 12.10 3.40
CA ALA A 84 -2.53 12.02 4.68
C ALA A 84 -2.52 13.42 5.31
N SER A 85 -3.69 13.98 5.60
CA SER A 85 -3.79 15.17 6.44
C SER A 85 -3.50 14.74 7.87
N PHE A 86 -2.30 15.05 8.35
CA PHE A 86 -2.00 14.96 9.77
C PHE A 86 -2.60 16.20 10.43
N ASP A 87 -3.77 16.06 11.06
CA ASP A 87 -4.22 17.05 12.03
C ASP A 87 -3.27 16.98 13.22
N THR A 88 -2.18 17.75 13.12
CA THR A 88 -1.31 18.05 14.26
C THR A 88 -2.07 19.04 15.13
N GLU A 89 -3.01 18.56 15.94
CA GLU A 89 -3.44 19.31 17.12
C GLU A 89 -2.24 19.35 18.09
N GLN A 90 -1.43 20.38 17.87
CA GLN A 90 -0.48 20.90 18.83
C GLN A 90 -1.18 21.06 20.18
N GLY A 91 -0.52 20.54 21.23
CA GLY A 91 -0.87 20.79 22.60
C GLY A 91 -1.11 22.29 22.84
N GLY A 92 -2.34 22.63 23.18
CA GLY A 92 -2.72 23.89 23.77
C GLY A 92 -3.31 23.62 25.15
N ALA A 93 -2.42 23.39 26.12
CA ALA A 93 -2.80 23.58 27.51
C ALA A 93 -3.11 25.07 27.71
N SER A 94 -4.35 25.38 28.07
CA SER A 94 -4.77 26.59 28.79
C SER A 94 -6.09 26.31 29.49
#